data_AF-A0A7J9Q567-F1
#
_entry.id   AF-A0A7J9Q567-F1
#
_cell.length_a   1.000
_cell.length_b   1.000
_cell.length_c   1.000
_cell.angle_alpha   90.00
_cell.angle_beta   90.00
_cell.angle_gamma   90.00
#
_symmetry.space_group_name_H-M   'P 1'
#
loop_
_entity.id
_entity.type
_entity.pdbx_description
1 polymer ?
#
loop_
_entity_poly.entity_id
_entity_poly.type
_entity_poly.pdbx_seq_one_letter_code
_entity_poly.pdbx_strand_id
1 'polypeptide(L)'
;MEIKKAIKRIIALGTGATMLGATVLGAMAAADLGSYPAPFVVDSTYNAVAIVGANAKAADSIGVADVLLGLASIEGTAVSTTTAVTSLEGDAYQIAKSSDELNLFEYLSADSGSGELANGPVGTVTKSELNALADGSITNEKGTFTYNQYIIMPENASVVYTVDSDVSDDPALYLKFVDASLGYLYRLSFASALKSDIDSASDFDDLDNKKISLLGKEFTIIDTDNSTGEIDLMAGAVQDTLTEGESKTYTINGIDYETEVIIITDVTTPQVKL
;
A
#
# COMPACT_ATOMS: atom_id res chain seq x y z
N MET A 1 42.98 -73.68 4.10
CA MET A 1 42.44 -72.74 5.11
C MET A 1 41.65 -71.67 4.38
N GLU A 2 40.50 -71.18 4.80
CA GLU A 2 39.47 -71.52 5.80
C GLU A 2 38.53 -70.29 5.76
N ILE A 3 37.22 -70.47 5.67
CA ILE A 3 36.23 -69.36 5.53
C ILE A 3 35.93 -68.76 6.92
N LYS A 4 36.05 -67.42 7.11
CA LYS A 4 35.46 -66.58 8.19
C LYS A 4 35.66 -65.07 7.85
N LYS A 5 34.83 -64.09 8.24
CA LYS A 5 33.48 -64.07 8.87
C LYS A 5 32.73 -62.77 8.46
N ALA A 6 31.44 -62.67 8.81
CA ALA A 6 30.46 -61.64 8.43
C ALA A 6 30.20 -60.51 9.48
N ILE A 7 29.87 -59.30 8.99
CA ILE A 7 28.74 -58.40 9.38
C ILE A 7 28.66 -57.74 10.81
N LYS A 8 28.26 -56.44 10.80
CA LYS A 8 27.62 -55.57 11.84
C LYS A 8 28.42 -55.06 13.05
N ARG A 9 28.44 -53.72 13.21
CA ARG A 9 27.85 -53.01 14.37
C ARG A 9 27.19 -51.68 13.95
N ILE A 10 25.93 -51.52 14.34
CA ILE A 10 25.16 -50.27 14.51
C ILE A 10 24.92 -50.15 16.03
N ILE A 11 24.38 -49.01 16.53
CA ILE A 11 24.06 -48.69 17.95
C ILE A 11 25.31 -48.12 18.68
N ALA A 12 25.28 -46.98 19.38
CA ALA A 12 24.17 -46.43 20.17
C ALA A 12 23.91 -44.91 20.05
N LEU A 13 22.63 -44.55 20.22
CA LEU A 13 22.20 -43.25 20.75
C LEU A 13 22.61 -43.13 22.23
N GLY A 14 22.98 -41.92 22.67
CA GLY A 14 23.36 -41.64 24.06
C GLY A 14 23.18 -40.17 24.43
N THR A 15 21.98 -39.80 24.85
CA THR A 15 21.61 -38.49 25.42
C THR A 15 22.45 -38.13 26.65
N GLY A 16 22.93 -36.89 26.77
CA GLY A 16 23.61 -36.41 27.99
C GLY A 16 24.12 -34.97 27.94
N ALA A 17 23.32 -34.04 28.45
CA ALA A 17 23.51 -32.59 28.50
C ALA A 17 24.92 -32.02 28.84
N THR A 18 25.37 -31.07 28.01
CA THR A 18 26.10 -29.85 28.46
C THR A 18 25.66 -28.64 27.62
N MET A 19 24.61 -27.94 28.08
CA MET A 19 24.47 -26.49 27.80
C MET A 19 25.08 -25.70 28.98
N LEU A 20 25.31 -24.40 28.76
CA LEU A 20 26.02 -23.43 29.62
C LEU A 20 27.56 -23.51 29.51
N GLY A 21 28.20 -22.44 29.01
CA GLY A 21 29.67 -22.30 29.10
C GLY A 21 30.36 -21.35 28.10
N ALA A 22 29.73 -20.98 26.98
CA ALA A 22 30.37 -20.16 25.93
C ALA A 22 30.17 -18.63 26.08
N THR A 23 29.99 -18.13 27.30
CA THR A 23 30.01 -16.69 27.62
C THR A 23 31.44 -16.14 27.62
N VAL A 24 32.14 -16.26 26.48
CA VAL A 24 33.52 -15.78 26.27
C VAL A 24 33.63 -14.99 24.95
N LEU A 25 32.63 -14.13 24.68
CA LEU A 25 32.65 -13.16 23.58
C LEU A 25 32.57 -11.69 24.07
N GLY A 26 32.56 -11.44 25.39
CA GLY A 26 32.16 -10.14 25.94
C GLY A 26 33.21 -9.31 26.68
N ALA A 27 34.49 -9.70 26.71
CA ALA A 27 35.47 -9.09 27.64
C ALA A 27 36.78 -8.56 27.03
N MET A 28 37.24 -9.07 25.88
CA MET A 28 38.56 -8.71 25.31
C MET A 28 38.52 -8.52 23.79
N ALA A 29 37.58 -7.72 23.29
CA ALA A 29 37.74 -7.00 22.04
C ALA A 29 37.65 -5.50 22.39
N ALA A 30 38.69 -4.73 22.04
CA ALA A 30 38.58 -3.28 22.11
C ALA A 30 37.44 -2.86 21.18
N ALA A 31 36.53 -2.02 21.68
CA ALA A 31 35.33 -1.61 20.94
C ALA A 31 35.70 -0.62 19.83
N ASP A 32 36.27 -1.14 18.75
CA ASP A 32 36.32 -0.44 17.47
C ASP A 32 34.91 -0.41 16.89
N LEU A 33 34.23 0.72 17.08
CA LEU A 33 32.92 1.00 16.50
C LEU A 33 32.94 0.94 14.96
N GLY A 34 34.11 0.98 14.31
CA GLY A 34 34.26 0.76 12.87
C GLY A 34 33.96 -0.68 12.43
N SER A 35 33.87 -1.65 13.35
CA SER A 35 33.44 -3.03 13.07
C SER A 35 31.94 -3.27 13.33
N TYR A 36 31.20 -2.30 13.87
CA TYR A 36 29.75 -2.39 14.03
C TYR A 36 29.07 -2.38 12.64
N PRO A 37 28.10 -3.26 12.34
CA PRO A 37 27.28 -4.07 13.25
C PRO A 37 27.77 -5.49 13.59
N ALA A 38 28.97 -5.90 13.15
CA ALA A 38 29.49 -7.22 13.54
C ALA A 38 29.76 -7.28 15.06
N PRO A 39 29.54 -8.43 15.74
CA PRO A 39 29.15 -9.74 15.20
C PRO A 39 27.63 -9.95 15.10
N PHE A 40 26.80 -8.94 15.37
CA PHE A 40 25.35 -9.09 15.52
C PHE A 40 24.59 -9.14 14.19
N VAL A 41 25.20 -8.65 13.12
CA VAL A 41 24.78 -8.88 11.73
C VAL A 41 25.97 -9.52 11.00
N VAL A 42 25.73 -10.65 10.32
CA VAL A 42 26.72 -11.38 9.52
C VAL A 42 26.06 -11.75 8.19
N ASP A 43 26.74 -11.51 7.07
CA ASP A 43 26.20 -11.75 5.72
C ASP A 43 24.80 -11.13 5.50
N SER A 44 24.64 -9.88 5.96
CA SER A 44 23.37 -9.12 5.97
C SER A 44 22.19 -9.82 6.66
N THR A 45 22.47 -10.77 7.55
CA THR A 45 21.48 -11.50 8.35
C THR A 45 21.71 -11.24 9.83
N TYR A 46 20.64 -10.88 10.54
CA TYR A 46 20.62 -10.77 12.00
C TYR A 46 21.04 -12.09 12.69
N ASN A 47 22.10 -12.03 13.48
CA ASN A 47 22.74 -13.17 14.16
C ASN A 47 22.97 -12.88 15.65
N ALA A 48 21.89 -12.56 16.36
CA ALA A 48 21.91 -12.41 17.81
C ALA A 48 20.65 -13.00 18.45
N VAL A 49 20.64 -13.09 19.79
CA VAL A 49 19.48 -13.51 20.58
C VAL A 49 19.34 -12.56 21.74
N ALA A 50 18.22 -11.83 21.78
CA ALA A 50 17.86 -11.06 22.95
C ALA A 50 17.33 -11.97 24.06
N ILE A 51 17.85 -11.82 25.28
CA ILE A 51 17.40 -12.54 26.46
C ILE A 51 16.81 -11.55 27.45
N VAL A 52 15.50 -11.62 27.65
CA VAL A 52 14.78 -10.86 28.67
C VAL A 52 14.51 -11.77 29.86
N GLY A 53 14.85 -11.33 31.08
CA GLY A 53 14.58 -12.09 32.29
C GLY A 53 13.08 -12.14 32.63
N ALA A 54 12.61 -13.23 33.21
CA ALA A 54 11.18 -13.40 33.57
C ALA A 54 10.64 -12.36 34.58
N ASN A 55 11.54 -11.64 35.28
CA ASN A 55 11.24 -10.54 36.20
C ASN A 55 11.71 -9.16 35.68
N ALA A 56 12.01 -9.05 34.38
CA ALA A 56 12.38 -7.78 33.76
C ALA A 56 11.22 -6.78 33.83
N LYS A 57 11.51 -5.48 33.91
CA LYS A 57 10.49 -4.44 33.84
C LYS A 57 9.99 -4.33 32.40
N ALA A 58 8.75 -3.89 32.20
CA ALA A 58 8.20 -3.66 30.86
C ALA A 58 9.08 -2.73 30.01
N ALA A 59 9.73 -1.73 30.63
CA ALA A 59 10.69 -0.85 29.97
C ALA A 59 11.94 -1.59 29.44
N ASP A 60 12.40 -2.63 30.13
CA ASP A 60 13.57 -3.41 29.70
C ASP A 60 13.23 -4.27 28.47
N SER A 61 12.00 -4.82 28.43
CA SER A 61 11.47 -5.54 27.24
C SER A 61 11.31 -4.62 26.03
N ILE A 62 10.88 -3.37 26.24
CA ILE A 62 10.75 -2.37 25.17
C ILE A 62 12.13 -1.92 24.68
N GLY A 63 13.06 -1.62 25.59
CA GLY A 63 14.43 -1.25 25.21
C GLY A 63 15.17 -2.37 24.46
N VAL A 64 14.87 -3.64 24.78
CA VAL A 64 15.33 -4.78 23.98
C VAL A 64 14.72 -4.77 22.58
N ALA A 65 13.41 -4.53 22.43
CA ALA A 65 12.78 -4.45 21.11
C ALA A 65 13.36 -3.30 20.25
N ASP A 66 13.63 -2.14 20.86
CA ASP A 66 14.25 -0.98 20.21
C ASP A 66 15.67 -1.30 19.70
N VAL A 67 16.50 -1.97 20.51
CA VAL A 67 17.83 -2.46 20.08
C VAL A 67 17.72 -3.49 18.96
N LEU A 68 16.72 -4.39 18.98
CA LEU A 68 16.51 -5.35 17.89
C LEU A 68 16.15 -4.67 16.57
N LEU A 69 15.24 -3.70 16.60
CA LEU A 69 14.85 -2.90 15.43
C LEU A 69 16.02 -2.04 14.92
N GLY A 70 16.81 -1.48 15.85
CA GLY A 70 18.04 -0.75 15.56
C GLY A 70 19.17 -1.60 14.97
N LEU A 71 19.13 -2.93 15.12
CA LEU A 71 20.07 -3.86 14.46
C LEU A 71 19.54 -4.34 13.10
N ALA A 72 18.24 -4.65 13.00
CA ALA A 72 17.60 -5.02 11.74
C ALA A 72 17.67 -3.89 10.69
N SER A 73 17.60 -2.63 11.11
CA SER A 73 17.79 -1.46 10.23
C SER A 73 19.24 -1.25 9.74
N ILE A 74 20.19 -2.09 10.18
CA ILE A 74 21.58 -2.13 9.68
C ILE A 74 21.82 -3.38 8.83
N GLU A 75 20.77 -4.10 8.41
CA GLU A 75 20.80 -5.05 7.29
C GLU A 75 20.95 -4.28 5.96
N GLY A 76 22.11 -3.61 5.82
CA GLY A 76 22.44 -2.78 4.67
C GLY A 76 22.93 -3.63 3.50
N THR A 77 22.28 -3.42 2.35
CA THR A 77 22.60 -4.02 1.03
C THR A 77 22.58 -5.55 0.97
N ALA A 78 21.61 -6.05 0.20
CA ALA A 78 21.59 -7.45 -0.24
C ALA A 78 22.84 -7.77 -1.07
N VAL A 79 23.47 -8.92 -0.77
CA VAL A 79 24.47 -9.52 -1.66
C VAL A 79 23.81 -9.82 -3.00
N SER A 80 24.49 -9.46 -4.10
CA SER A 80 23.96 -9.55 -5.47
C SER A 80 23.71 -11.00 -5.92
N THR A 81 22.53 -11.53 -5.57
CA THR A 81 21.83 -12.55 -6.37
C THR A 81 20.87 -11.84 -7.31
N THR A 82 20.77 -12.29 -8.56
CA THR A 82 20.11 -11.61 -9.68
C THR A 82 18.57 -11.64 -9.63
N THR A 83 17.99 -11.14 -8.54
CA THR A 83 16.58 -10.85 -8.39
C THR A 83 16.46 -9.66 -7.46
N ALA A 84 16.21 -8.47 -8.03
CA ALA A 84 15.95 -7.28 -7.25
C ALA A 84 14.57 -7.42 -6.60
N VAL A 85 14.52 -7.98 -5.39
CA VAL A 85 13.29 -8.01 -4.58
C VAL A 85 13.09 -6.60 -4.01
N THR A 86 12.46 -5.73 -4.79
CA THR A 86 11.85 -4.51 -4.27
C THR A 86 10.72 -4.91 -3.34
N SER A 87 10.92 -4.76 -2.02
CA SER A 87 9.83 -4.88 -1.05
C SER A 87 8.87 -3.71 -1.27
N LEU A 88 7.73 -4.00 -1.91
CA LEU A 88 6.65 -3.04 -2.07
C LEU A 88 5.91 -2.94 -0.73
N GLU A 89 5.83 -1.74 -0.15
CA GLU A 89 5.00 -1.47 1.03
C GLU A 89 3.59 -1.04 0.61
N GLY A 90 2.57 -1.54 1.31
CA GLY A 90 1.18 -1.21 1.06
C GLY A 90 0.51 -2.07 -0.01
N ASP A 91 -0.54 -1.51 -0.65
CA ASP A 91 -1.26 -2.17 -1.74
C ASP A 91 -0.55 -1.89 -3.07
N ALA A 92 0.05 -2.93 -3.64
CA ALA A 92 0.93 -2.80 -4.79
C ALA A 92 0.84 -4.01 -5.72
N TYR A 93 1.01 -3.76 -7.02
CA TYR A 93 0.92 -4.75 -8.07
C TYR A 93 2.13 -4.70 -8.99
N GLN A 94 2.75 -5.85 -9.24
CA GLN A 94 3.81 -5.99 -10.23
C GLN A 94 3.19 -6.12 -11.63
N ILE A 95 3.62 -5.28 -12.57
CA ILE A 95 3.19 -5.36 -13.98
C ILE A 95 3.80 -6.60 -14.64
N ALA A 96 3.06 -7.71 -14.61
CA ALA A 96 3.40 -8.99 -15.21
C ALA A 96 2.12 -9.85 -15.37
N LYS A 97 2.15 -10.85 -16.27
CA LYS A 97 1.00 -11.73 -16.52
C LYS A 97 1.42 -13.18 -16.76
N SER A 98 1.27 -14.02 -15.74
CA SER A 98 1.66 -15.45 -15.77
C SER A 98 3.15 -15.66 -16.07
N SER A 99 3.52 -15.93 -17.32
CA SER A 99 4.91 -16.09 -17.80
C SER A 99 5.39 -14.91 -18.65
N ASP A 100 4.59 -13.86 -18.72
CA ASP A 100 4.83 -12.64 -19.49
C ASP A 100 5.32 -11.56 -18.51
N GLU A 101 6.62 -11.28 -18.56
CA GLU A 101 7.29 -10.27 -17.73
C GLU A 101 7.54 -9.02 -18.57
N LEU A 102 7.36 -7.83 -18.00
CA LEU A 102 7.60 -6.57 -18.71
C LEU A 102 9.09 -6.42 -19.10
N ASN A 103 9.39 -6.42 -20.39
CA ASN A 103 10.76 -6.37 -20.91
C ASN A 103 11.26 -4.95 -21.23
N LEU A 104 12.57 -4.86 -21.52
CA LEU A 104 13.17 -3.63 -22.06
C LEU A 104 12.59 -3.31 -23.45
N PHE A 105 12.26 -2.03 -23.67
CA PHE A 105 11.66 -1.48 -24.91
C PHE A 105 10.22 -1.92 -25.20
N GLU A 106 9.59 -2.62 -24.26
CA GLU A 106 8.18 -3.00 -24.29
C GLU A 106 7.29 -1.85 -23.78
N TYR A 107 6.04 -1.78 -24.27
CA TYR A 107 5.02 -0.89 -23.74
C TYR A 107 4.41 -1.45 -22.44
N LEU A 108 3.71 -0.64 -21.67
CA LEU A 108 3.02 -1.08 -20.44
C LEU A 108 1.71 -1.81 -20.71
N SER A 109 0.88 -1.27 -21.61
CA SER A 109 -0.43 -1.85 -21.90
C SER A 109 -0.35 -2.97 -22.94
N ALA A 110 -1.09 -4.05 -22.71
CA ALA A 110 -1.29 -5.14 -23.67
C ALA A 110 -2.00 -4.69 -24.96
N ASP A 111 -2.67 -3.53 -24.92
CA ASP A 111 -3.36 -2.93 -26.05
C ASP A 111 -2.45 -1.98 -26.88
N SER A 112 -1.18 -1.81 -26.46
CA SER A 112 -0.18 -0.94 -27.12
C SER A 112 0.54 -1.62 -28.29
N GLY A 113 1.18 -0.82 -29.15
CA GLY A 113 2.18 -1.31 -30.10
C GLY A 113 1.60 -1.83 -31.42
N SER A 114 2.48 -2.30 -32.32
CA SER A 114 2.13 -2.78 -33.67
C SER A 114 2.47 -4.25 -33.91
N GLY A 115 2.76 -5.00 -32.85
CA GLY A 115 3.03 -6.44 -32.89
C GLY A 115 3.47 -6.98 -31.53
N GLU A 116 3.24 -8.28 -31.31
CA GLU A 116 3.32 -8.99 -30.01
C GLU A 116 4.63 -8.79 -29.22
N LEU A 117 5.73 -8.43 -29.87
CA LEU A 117 7.03 -8.14 -29.22
C LEU A 117 7.17 -6.70 -28.69
N ALA A 118 6.10 -5.91 -28.74
CA ALA A 118 6.04 -4.54 -28.21
C ALA A 118 4.88 -4.35 -27.22
N ASN A 119 3.81 -5.13 -27.32
CA ASN A 119 2.67 -5.09 -26.39
C ASN A 119 3.13 -5.43 -24.97
N GLY A 120 2.56 -4.74 -23.97
CA GLY A 120 2.83 -5.02 -22.56
C GLY A 120 2.04 -6.21 -21.99
N PRO A 121 2.30 -6.64 -20.75
CA PRO A 121 1.63 -7.81 -20.17
C PRO A 121 0.20 -7.51 -19.69
N VAL A 122 -0.12 -6.23 -19.38
CA VAL A 122 -1.36 -5.86 -18.65
C VAL A 122 -2.04 -4.63 -19.26
N GLY A 123 -3.21 -4.79 -19.88
CA GLY A 123 -4.03 -3.66 -20.37
C GLY A 123 -4.94 -3.01 -19.31
N THR A 124 -5.36 -3.75 -18.29
CA THR A 124 -6.23 -3.25 -17.21
C THR A 124 -5.95 -3.97 -15.90
N VAL A 125 -5.89 -3.20 -14.81
CA VAL A 125 -5.71 -3.65 -13.42
C VAL A 125 -7.04 -3.50 -12.67
N THR A 126 -7.37 -4.48 -11.83
CA THR A 126 -8.66 -4.63 -11.13
C THR A 126 -8.45 -4.89 -9.64
N LYS A 127 -9.56 -5.10 -8.90
CA LYS A 127 -9.53 -5.61 -7.51
C LYS A 127 -8.74 -6.91 -7.30
N SER A 128 -8.51 -7.68 -8.36
CA SER A 128 -7.76 -8.96 -8.29
C SER A 128 -6.26 -8.73 -8.14
N GLU A 129 -5.81 -7.53 -8.51
CA GLU A 129 -4.41 -7.09 -8.52
C GLU A 129 -4.14 -6.05 -7.42
N LEU A 130 -5.09 -5.13 -7.15
CA LEU A 130 -4.99 -4.06 -6.16
C LEU A 130 -6.25 -4.00 -5.28
N ASN A 131 -6.11 -4.12 -3.96
CA ASN A 131 -7.21 -4.01 -3.01
C ASN A 131 -7.86 -2.62 -3.02
N ALA A 132 -7.11 -1.58 -3.37
CA ALA A 132 -7.61 -0.21 -3.55
C ALA A 132 -8.68 -0.11 -4.65
N LEU A 133 -8.71 -1.05 -5.60
CA LEU A 133 -9.71 -1.14 -6.66
C LEU A 133 -10.90 -2.04 -6.31
N ALA A 134 -11.13 -2.34 -5.03
CA ALA A 134 -12.28 -3.12 -4.57
C ALA A 134 -13.62 -2.58 -5.13
N ASP A 135 -14.47 -3.50 -5.58
CA ASP A 135 -15.85 -3.17 -5.97
C ASP A 135 -16.63 -2.62 -4.77
N GLY A 136 -17.63 -1.79 -5.07
CA GLY A 136 -18.50 -1.23 -4.05
C GLY A 136 -19.95 -1.15 -4.49
N SER A 137 -20.77 -0.51 -3.65
CA SER A 137 -22.17 -0.25 -3.97
C SER A 137 -22.69 0.98 -3.26
N ILE A 138 -23.51 1.77 -3.95
CA ILE A 138 -24.32 2.82 -3.35
C ILE A 138 -25.73 2.27 -3.13
N THR A 139 -26.31 2.52 -1.96
CA THR A 139 -27.71 2.20 -1.66
C THR A 139 -28.47 3.46 -1.34
N ASN A 140 -29.61 3.64 -1.99
CA ASN A 140 -30.56 4.72 -1.75
C ASN A 140 -32.00 4.22 -1.91
N GLU A 141 -32.94 5.14 -1.88
CA GLU A 141 -34.39 4.96 -1.96
C GLU A 141 -34.82 4.25 -3.27
N LYS A 142 -33.99 4.31 -4.32
CA LYS A 142 -34.23 3.68 -5.64
C LYS A 142 -33.64 2.28 -5.76
N GLY A 143 -32.83 1.84 -4.79
CA GLY A 143 -32.25 0.50 -4.70
C GLY A 143 -30.75 0.48 -4.37
N THR A 144 -30.10 -0.65 -4.65
CA THR A 144 -28.65 -0.82 -4.50
C THR A 144 -28.00 -0.96 -5.87
N PHE A 145 -26.97 -0.16 -6.13
CA PHE A 145 -26.27 -0.04 -7.39
C PHE A 145 -24.80 -0.41 -7.19
N THR A 146 -24.36 -1.53 -7.76
CA THR A 146 -22.98 -2.02 -7.65
C THR A 146 -22.09 -1.37 -8.71
N TYR A 147 -20.85 -1.10 -8.32
CA TYR A 147 -19.82 -0.58 -9.21
C TYR A 147 -18.51 -1.35 -9.07
N ASN A 148 -17.70 -1.28 -10.13
CA ASN A 148 -16.39 -1.90 -10.23
C ASN A 148 -15.36 -0.80 -10.49
N GLN A 149 -14.14 -0.95 -9.98
CA GLN A 149 -13.04 0.00 -10.21
C GLN A 149 -11.92 -0.62 -11.07
N TYR A 150 -11.30 0.20 -11.90
CA TYR A 150 -10.26 -0.21 -12.84
C TYR A 150 -9.19 0.88 -12.98
N ILE A 151 -7.95 0.45 -13.22
CA ILE A 151 -6.92 1.30 -13.85
C ILE A 151 -6.64 0.72 -15.23
N ILE A 152 -6.87 1.51 -16.28
CA ILE A 152 -6.51 1.15 -17.66
C ILE A 152 -5.10 1.67 -17.93
N MET A 153 -4.24 0.80 -18.41
CA MET A 153 -2.84 1.12 -18.67
C MET A 153 -2.69 1.97 -19.93
N PRO A 154 -1.71 2.90 -19.97
CA PRO A 154 -1.45 3.75 -21.13
C PRO A 154 -0.95 2.93 -22.33
N GLU A 155 -1.47 3.24 -23.51
CA GLU A 155 -1.03 2.66 -24.80
C GLU A 155 0.34 3.22 -25.27
N ASN A 156 0.86 4.22 -24.57
CA ASN A 156 1.97 5.07 -24.99
C ASN A 156 3.10 5.17 -23.95
N ALA A 157 3.06 4.40 -22.86
CA ALA A 157 4.17 4.32 -21.91
C ALA A 157 5.00 3.06 -22.16
N SER A 158 6.33 3.17 -22.07
CA SER A 158 7.25 2.06 -22.33
C SER A 158 8.51 2.12 -21.48
N VAL A 159 9.13 0.96 -21.30
CA VAL A 159 10.40 0.82 -20.58
C VAL A 159 11.55 1.16 -21.51
N VAL A 160 12.37 2.15 -21.17
CA VAL A 160 13.49 2.62 -22.01
C VAL A 160 14.80 2.68 -21.23
N TYR A 161 15.90 2.33 -21.90
CA TYR A 161 17.25 2.61 -21.40
C TYR A 161 17.81 3.83 -22.15
N THR A 162 17.91 4.97 -21.46
CA THR A 162 18.25 6.27 -22.06
C THR A 162 18.96 7.18 -21.06
N VAL A 163 19.61 8.23 -21.54
CA VAL A 163 20.01 9.39 -20.73
C VAL A 163 18.78 10.28 -20.51
N ASP A 164 18.66 10.84 -19.30
CA ASP A 164 17.75 11.94 -18.98
C ASP A 164 18.59 13.05 -18.34
N SER A 165 18.87 14.10 -19.11
CA SER A 165 19.80 15.17 -18.73
C SER A 165 19.32 16.01 -17.54
N ASP A 166 18.04 15.92 -17.16
CA ASP A 166 17.52 16.61 -15.98
C ASP A 166 17.80 15.81 -14.68
N VAL A 167 18.23 14.55 -14.82
CA VAL A 167 18.54 13.61 -13.72
C VAL A 167 20.03 13.21 -13.70
N SER A 168 20.58 12.78 -14.83
CA SER A 168 21.98 12.33 -14.96
C SER A 168 22.43 12.27 -16.43
N ASP A 169 23.71 12.57 -16.68
CA ASP A 169 24.37 12.34 -17.97
C ASP A 169 24.60 10.84 -18.27
N ASP A 170 24.50 9.97 -17.25
CA ASP A 170 24.62 8.52 -17.41
C ASP A 170 23.28 7.86 -17.82
N PRO A 171 23.29 6.89 -18.75
CA PRO A 171 22.07 6.20 -19.17
C PRO A 171 21.55 5.24 -18.08
N ALA A 172 20.25 5.32 -17.81
CA ALA A 172 19.55 4.51 -16.82
C ALA A 172 18.25 3.93 -17.39
N LEU A 173 17.62 3.06 -16.59
CA LEU A 173 16.33 2.46 -16.92
C LEU A 173 15.19 3.37 -16.44
N TYR A 174 14.29 3.74 -17.35
CA TYR A 174 13.15 4.60 -17.06
C TYR A 174 11.85 3.98 -17.57
N LEU A 175 10.76 4.20 -16.83
CA LEU A 175 9.41 4.12 -17.38
C LEU A 175 9.09 5.47 -18.03
N LYS A 176 9.09 5.51 -19.35
CA LYS A 176 8.81 6.72 -20.13
C LYS A 176 7.34 6.78 -20.50
N PHE A 177 6.70 7.90 -20.20
CA PHE A 177 5.42 8.31 -20.78
C PHE A 177 5.68 9.27 -21.95
N VAL A 178 4.86 9.23 -23.00
CA VAL A 178 4.89 10.27 -24.06
C VAL A 178 4.30 11.56 -23.51
N ASP A 179 4.94 12.69 -23.79
CA ASP A 179 4.49 14.02 -23.40
C ASP A 179 3.08 14.34 -23.95
N ALA A 180 2.35 15.22 -23.24
CA ALA A 180 0.97 15.63 -23.54
C ALA A 180 -0.02 14.46 -23.75
N SER A 181 0.29 13.26 -23.25
CA SER A 181 -0.52 12.05 -23.37
C SER A 181 -0.99 11.56 -22.00
N LEU A 182 -2.06 10.76 -21.96
CA LEU A 182 -2.61 10.26 -20.70
C LEU A 182 -1.64 9.28 -20.02
N GLY A 183 -1.35 9.50 -18.73
CA GLY A 183 -0.46 8.62 -17.95
C GLY A 183 -1.11 7.27 -17.60
N TYR A 184 -2.39 7.30 -17.20
CA TYR A 184 -3.25 6.13 -17.00
C TYR A 184 -4.70 6.62 -16.83
N LEU A 185 -5.69 5.75 -17.05
CA LEU A 185 -7.10 6.09 -16.78
C LEU A 185 -7.62 5.32 -15.57
N TYR A 186 -7.94 6.03 -14.48
CA TYR A 186 -8.80 5.47 -13.44
C TYR A 186 -10.26 5.52 -13.91
N ARG A 187 -11.01 4.42 -13.73
CA ARG A 187 -12.43 4.33 -14.08
C ARG A 187 -13.21 3.57 -13.03
N LEU A 188 -14.24 4.21 -12.50
CA LEU A 188 -15.33 3.56 -11.79
C LEU A 188 -16.50 3.34 -12.77
N SER A 189 -17.13 2.16 -12.73
CA SER A 189 -18.24 1.82 -13.62
C SER A 189 -19.34 1.07 -12.88
N PHE A 190 -20.55 1.63 -12.89
CA PHE A 190 -21.74 0.99 -12.34
C PHE A 190 -22.28 -0.08 -13.30
N ALA A 191 -22.66 -1.25 -12.77
CA ALA A 191 -23.22 -2.35 -13.57
C ALA A 191 -24.66 -2.06 -14.06
N SER A 192 -25.38 -1.18 -13.35
CA SER A 192 -26.67 -0.61 -13.72
C SER A 192 -26.61 0.89 -13.46
N ALA A 193 -27.30 1.70 -14.27
CA ALA A 193 -27.32 3.16 -14.05
C ALA A 193 -27.80 3.47 -12.62
N LEU A 194 -26.95 4.19 -11.87
CA LEU A 194 -27.29 4.80 -10.60
C LEU A 194 -28.51 5.71 -10.80
N LYS A 195 -29.45 5.69 -9.85
CA LYS A 195 -30.71 6.44 -9.96
C LYS A 195 -30.85 7.41 -8.82
N SER A 196 -31.30 8.61 -9.17
CA SER A 196 -31.79 9.63 -8.26
C SER A 196 -32.98 10.32 -8.91
N ASP A 197 -33.86 10.91 -8.11
CA ASP A 197 -34.68 12.04 -8.54
C ASP A 197 -33.76 13.27 -8.76
N ILE A 198 -34.27 14.27 -9.47
CA ILE A 198 -33.58 15.53 -9.73
C ILE A 198 -34.38 16.64 -9.04
N ASP A 199 -33.71 17.48 -8.27
CA ASP A 199 -34.33 18.54 -7.46
C ASP A 199 -34.65 19.81 -8.31
N SER A 200 -34.91 20.94 -7.64
CA SER A 200 -35.07 22.27 -8.24
C SER A 200 -33.77 23.01 -8.63
N ALA A 201 -32.63 22.71 -8.02
CA ALA A 201 -31.31 23.21 -8.39
C ALA A 201 -30.71 22.46 -9.59
N SER A 202 -31.17 21.24 -9.83
CA SER A 202 -30.70 20.23 -10.81
C SER A 202 -29.76 19.18 -10.23
N ASP A 203 -29.94 18.87 -8.95
CA ASP A 203 -29.02 18.05 -8.16
C ASP A 203 -29.62 16.66 -7.94
N PHE A 204 -28.77 15.64 -7.74
CA PHE A 204 -29.20 14.26 -7.51
C PHE A 204 -29.48 13.99 -6.01
N ASP A 205 -30.59 14.53 -5.49
CA ASP A 205 -31.05 14.46 -4.08
C ASP A 205 -30.89 13.08 -3.38
N ASP A 206 -31.17 11.96 -4.06
CA ASP A 206 -30.99 10.61 -3.47
C ASP A 206 -29.50 10.20 -3.30
N LEU A 207 -28.53 10.98 -3.79
CA LEU A 207 -27.08 10.74 -3.65
C LEU A 207 -26.45 11.53 -2.50
N ASP A 208 -27.14 12.51 -1.94
CA ASP A 208 -26.65 13.31 -0.83
C ASP A 208 -26.36 12.45 0.40
N ASN A 209 -25.21 12.74 1.02
CA ASN A 209 -24.65 12.03 2.16
C ASN A 209 -24.41 10.52 1.92
N LYS A 210 -24.52 10.02 0.68
CA LYS A 210 -24.18 8.62 0.36
C LYS A 210 -22.66 8.48 0.26
N LYS A 211 -22.19 7.28 0.62
CA LYS A 211 -20.75 6.96 0.67
C LYS A 211 -20.31 6.23 -0.58
N ILE A 212 -19.12 6.57 -1.06
CA ILE A 212 -18.46 5.95 -2.21
C ILE A 212 -16.98 5.70 -1.88
N SER A 213 -16.50 4.49 -2.15
CA SER A 213 -15.08 4.14 -2.03
C SER A 213 -14.39 4.27 -3.38
N LEU A 214 -13.33 5.09 -3.43
CA LEU A 214 -12.48 5.34 -4.59
C LEU A 214 -11.01 5.10 -4.20
N LEU A 215 -10.28 4.27 -4.94
CA LEU A 215 -8.85 4.02 -4.72
C LEU A 215 -8.50 3.69 -3.24
N GLY A 216 -9.31 2.81 -2.62
CA GLY A 216 -9.14 2.38 -1.23
C GLY A 216 -9.52 3.41 -0.17
N LYS A 217 -10.08 4.57 -0.54
CA LYS A 217 -10.53 5.62 0.38
C LYS A 217 -12.04 5.84 0.28
N GLU A 218 -12.69 5.94 1.43
CA GLU A 218 -14.11 6.31 1.51
C GLU A 218 -14.26 7.83 1.43
N PHE A 219 -15.22 8.26 0.61
CA PHE A 219 -15.68 9.63 0.47
C PHE A 219 -17.19 9.68 0.72
N THR A 220 -17.67 10.82 1.20
CA THR A 220 -19.10 11.14 1.24
C THR A 220 -19.41 12.08 0.08
N ILE A 221 -20.47 11.79 -0.68
CA ILE A 221 -21.04 12.70 -1.67
C ILE A 221 -21.75 13.83 -0.91
N ILE A 222 -21.31 15.07 -1.15
CA ILE A 222 -21.82 16.26 -0.45
C ILE A 222 -22.65 17.19 -1.33
N ASP A 223 -22.45 17.13 -2.65
CA ASP A 223 -23.20 17.88 -3.66
C ASP A 223 -23.05 17.18 -5.03
N THR A 224 -24.00 17.40 -5.94
CA THR A 224 -24.01 16.82 -7.29
C THR A 224 -24.74 17.73 -8.28
N ASP A 225 -24.19 17.94 -9.47
CA ASP A 225 -24.83 18.74 -10.52
C ASP A 225 -25.11 17.88 -11.76
N ASN A 226 -26.38 17.57 -12.04
CA ASN A 226 -26.77 16.79 -13.23
C ASN A 226 -26.58 17.55 -14.56
N SER A 227 -26.46 18.88 -14.53
CA SER A 227 -26.26 19.71 -15.73
C SER A 227 -24.82 19.66 -16.25
N THR A 228 -23.84 19.55 -15.35
CA THR A 228 -22.40 19.40 -15.66
C THR A 228 -21.91 17.95 -15.57
N GLY A 229 -22.55 17.13 -14.74
CA GLY A 229 -22.07 15.80 -14.35
C GLY A 229 -21.03 15.84 -13.22
N GLU A 230 -20.94 16.96 -12.49
CA GLU A 230 -20.02 17.15 -11.37
C GLU A 230 -20.55 16.47 -10.08
N ILE A 231 -19.63 15.95 -9.25
CA ILE A 231 -19.93 15.29 -7.98
C ILE A 231 -18.86 15.75 -7.00
N ASP A 232 -19.27 16.47 -5.97
CA ASP A 232 -18.36 16.92 -4.91
C ASP A 232 -18.26 15.86 -3.81
N LEU A 233 -17.02 15.61 -3.40
CA LEU A 233 -16.65 14.52 -2.51
C LEU A 233 -15.85 15.01 -1.32
N MET A 234 -16.35 14.75 -0.11
CA MET A 234 -15.63 15.02 1.13
C MET A 234 -15.01 13.74 1.70
N ALA A 235 -13.71 13.77 1.95
CA ALA A 235 -13.02 12.78 2.78
C ALA A 235 -12.73 13.37 4.16
N GLY A 236 -12.89 12.57 5.22
CA GLY A 236 -12.64 13.00 6.59
C GLY A 236 -12.64 11.85 7.57
N ALA A 237 -11.97 12.04 8.73
CA ALA A 237 -11.95 11.05 9.81
C ALA A 237 -13.22 11.09 10.67
N VAL A 238 -13.97 12.20 10.64
CA VAL A 238 -15.18 12.45 11.41
C VAL A 238 -16.21 13.15 10.51
N GLN A 239 -17.46 12.71 10.59
CA GLN A 239 -18.64 13.38 10.04
C GLN A 239 -19.61 13.55 11.21
N ASP A 240 -20.22 14.73 11.32
CA ASP A 240 -21.14 15.06 12.42
C ASP A 240 -22.19 16.06 11.93
N THR A 241 -23.22 16.30 12.73
CA THR A 241 -24.25 17.31 12.46
C THR A 241 -24.35 18.24 13.65
N LEU A 242 -24.10 19.53 13.41
CA LEU A 242 -24.13 20.59 14.41
C LEU A 242 -25.32 21.51 14.14
N THR A 243 -26.04 21.87 15.20
CA THR A 243 -27.14 22.84 15.16
C THR A 243 -26.65 24.27 15.39
N GLU A 244 -27.47 25.28 15.08
CA GLU A 244 -27.10 26.69 15.31
C GLU A 244 -26.82 26.97 16.80
N GLY A 245 -25.67 27.56 17.09
CA GLY A 245 -25.16 27.79 18.45
C GLY A 245 -24.53 26.55 19.11
N GLU A 246 -24.40 25.42 18.40
CA GLU A 246 -23.72 24.23 18.90
C GLU A 246 -22.21 24.32 18.68
N SER A 247 -21.44 24.07 19.74
CA SER A 247 -19.98 23.88 19.69
C SER A 247 -19.62 22.45 20.07
N LYS A 248 -18.66 21.86 19.35
CA LYS A 248 -18.16 20.50 19.59
C LYS A 248 -16.67 20.41 19.30
N THR A 249 -15.96 19.68 20.15
CA THR A 249 -14.52 19.44 20.01
C THR A 249 -14.26 18.10 19.33
N TYR A 250 -13.42 18.11 18.29
CA TYR A 250 -12.97 16.93 17.57
C TYR A 250 -11.47 16.72 17.75
N THR A 251 -11.06 15.57 18.28
CA THR A 251 -9.65 15.20 18.40
C THR A 251 -9.18 14.52 17.11
N ILE A 252 -8.34 15.18 16.33
CA ILE A 252 -7.75 14.65 15.09
C ILE A 252 -6.24 14.54 15.28
N ASN A 253 -5.68 13.34 15.14
CA ASN A 253 -4.26 13.04 15.37
C ASN A 253 -3.72 13.52 16.74
N GLY A 254 -4.57 13.54 17.77
CA GLY A 254 -4.22 14.00 19.12
C GLY A 254 -4.22 15.52 19.30
N ILE A 255 -4.70 16.29 18.31
CA ILE A 255 -4.94 17.73 18.39
C ILE A 255 -6.45 17.96 18.47
N ASP A 256 -6.88 18.77 19.43
CA ASP A 256 -8.28 19.12 19.63
C ASP A 256 -8.68 20.36 18.81
N TYR A 257 -9.77 20.23 18.05
CA TYR A 257 -10.35 21.28 17.22
C TYR A 257 -11.78 21.57 17.70
N GLU A 258 -12.00 22.73 18.32
CA GLU A 258 -13.35 23.20 18.61
C GLU A 258 -14.00 23.80 17.35
N THR A 259 -15.21 23.34 17.03
CA THR A 259 -16.01 23.81 15.89
C THR A 259 -17.35 24.30 16.41
N GLU A 260 -17.65 25.58 16.21
CA GLU A 260 -18.90 26.23 16.61
C GLU A 260 -19.69 26.66 15.37
N VAL A 261 -20.96 26.27 15.27
CA VAL A 261 -21.86 26.78 14.23
C VAL A 261 -22.47 28.09 14.72
N ILE A 262 -21.83 29.20 14.34
CA ILE A 262 -22.16 30.53 14.87
C ILE A 262 -23.58 30.97 14.47
N ILE A 263 -23.95 30.87 13.18
CA ILE A 263 -25.28 31.17 12.63
C ILE A 263 -25.53 30.23 11.43
N ILE A 264 -26.78 29.77 11.25
CA ILE A 264 -27.24 29.13 10.01
C ILE A 264 -28.17 30.11 9.27
N THR A 265 -27.69 30.79 8.24
CA THR A 265 -28.53 31.69 7.42
C THR A 265 -29.11 30.98 6.21
N ASP A 266 -30.43 30.76 6.22
CA ASP A 266 -31.18 30.38 5.03
C ASP A 266 -31.32 31.59 4.09
N VAL A 267 -30.87 31.46 2.84
CA VAL A 267 -30.91 32.54 1.83
C VAL A 267 -32.17 32.51 0.97
N THR A 268 -33.13 31.62 1.27
CA THR A 268 -34.38 31.53 0.51
C THR A 268 -35.40 32.58 0.94
N THR A 269 -35.98 33.29 -0.04
CA THR A 269 -37.07 34.25 0.20
C THR A 269 -38.30 33.50 0.73
N PRO A 270 -38.93 33.91 1.86
CA PRO A 270 -40.02 33.15 2.46
C PRO A 270 -41.24 33.09 1.55
N GLN A 271 -41.52 31.91 1.00
CA GLN A 271 -42.74 31.61 0.25
C GLN A 271 -43.89 31.42 1.25
N VAL A 272 -44.81 32.38 1.31
CA VAL A 272 -46.04 32.24 2.09
C VAL A 272 -46.93 31.19 1.41
N LYS A 273 -47.08 30.03 2.06
CA LYS A 273 -48.01 28.99 1.65
C LYS A 273 -49.44 29.46 1.95
N LEU A 274 -50.16 29.85 0.89
CA LEU A 274 -51.60 30.14 0.90
C LEU A 274 -52.43 28.85 0.88
#